data_AF-A0A7K2NSU0-F1
#
_entry.id   AF-A0A7K2NSU0-F1
#
_cell.length_a   1.000
_cell.length_b   1.000
_cell.length_c   1.000
_cell.angle_alpha   90.00
_cell.angle_beta   90.00
_cell.angle_gamma   90.00
#
_symmetry.space_group_name_H-M   'P 1'
#
loop_
_entity.id
_entity.type
_entity.pdbx_description
1 polymer ?
#
loop_
_entity_poly.entity_id
_entity_poly.type
_entity_poly.pdbx_seq_one_letter_code
_entity_poly.pdbx_strand_id
1 'polypeptide(L)'
;MTASRAADLVAALLFVLSLAGLSQHRTSRAGVGYGIAGMALALAATVAVSARSVSAGPVALILLAMVIGAAIGLWRARRVEMTQMPELIAVLHSFVGLAAVLVGWNSYLEVEAHGSRGRIAADLIGIHHAEVFIGVFIGAVTFTGSVVAYLKLSARIKSRPLALPGKNALNLGALALFAVLTVWFTVSPGLPLMVAVTVLALALGWHLVASIGGGDMPVVVSMLNSYSGWAAAAAGFLLDNNLLIVTGALVGSSGAYLSYIMCQAMNRSFLSVIAGGFGIEAPAGGAQEQGEHREVRAPEAAELLARARSVVITPGYGMAVAQAQHPVAELTRRLRERGVEVRFGVHPVAG
;
A
#
# COMPACT_ATOMS: atom_id res chain seq x y z
N MET A 1 -31.62 6.45 11.67
CA MET A 1 -30.55 6.36 10.65
C MET A 1 -31.13 6.78 9.31
N THR A 2 -30.48 7.70 8.60
CA THR A 2 -30.81 8.00 7.20
C THR A 2 -30.44 6.81 6.31
N ALA A 3 -31.10 6.66 5.16
CA ALA A 3 -30.82 5.57 4.21
C ALA A 3 -29.35 5.51 3.76
N SER A 4 -28.67 6.65 3.72
CA SER A 4 -27.23 6.74 3.43
C SER A 4 -26.37 6.09 4.51
N ARG A 5 -26.61 6.40 5.79
CA ARG A 5 -25.89 5.77 6.91
C ARG A 5 -26.11 4.26 6.97
N ALA A 6 -27.29 3.78 6.58
CA ALA A 6 -27.54 2.35 6.45
C ALA A 6 -26.74 1.73 5.30
N ALA A 7 -26.67 2.39 4.14
CA ALA A 7 -25.85 1.94 3.02
C ALA A 7 -24.35 1.90 3.37
N ASP A 8 -23.84 2.89 4.12
CA ASP A 8 -22.45 2.92 4.60
C ASP A 8 -22.13 1.73 5.50
N LEU A 9 -23.02 1.40 6.45
CA LEU A 9 -22.83 0.22 7.31
C LEU A 9 -22.88 -1.08 6.52
N VAL A 10 -23.82 -1.22 5.58
CA VAL A 10 -23.90 -2.41 4.74
C VAL A 10 -22.65 -2.54 3.86
N ALA A 11 -22.19 -1.44 3.26
CA ALA A 11 -20.95 -1.43 2.49
C ALA A 11 -19.74 -1.81 3.35
N ALA A 12 -19.65 -1.30 4.59
CA ALA A 12 -18.59 -1.66 5.53
C ALA A 12 -18.58 -3.16 5.86
N LEU A 13 -19.76 -3.75 6.12
CA LEU A 13 -19.89 -5.20 6.33
C LEU A 13 -19.48 -5.99 5.09
N LEU A 14 -19.84 -5.53 3.89
CA LEU A 14 -19.41 -6.16 2.63
C LEU A 14 -17.89 -6.12 2.45
N PHE A 15 -17.21 -5.05 2.86
CA PHE A 15 -15.74 -4.99 2.84
C PHE A 15 -15.11 -5.94 3.88
N VAL A 16 -15.70 -6.09 5.06
CA VAL A 16 -15.27 -7.10 6.05
C VAL A 16 -15.40 -8.51 5.46
N LEU A 17 -16.55 -8.83 4.86
CA LEU A 17 -16.78 -10.11 4.18
C LEU A 17 -15.84 -10.31 2.98
N SER A 18 -15.47 -9.24 2.29
CA SER A 18 -14.50 -9.29 1.20
C SER A 18 -13.14 -9.77 1.70
N LEU A 19 -12.60 -9.15 2.75
CA LEU A 19 -11.33 -9.55 3.35
C LEU A 19 -11.39 -10.96 3.94
N ALA A 20 -12.48 -11.30 4.63
CA ALA A 20 -12.69 -12.65 5.16
C ALA A 20 -12.72 -13.69 4.03
N GLY A 21 -13.43 -13.40 2.93
CA GLY A 21 -13.50 -14.27 1.76
C GLY A 21 -12.16 -14.46 1.05
N LEU A 22 -11.31 -13.42 1.01
CA LEU A 22 -9.97 -13.47 0.42
C LEU A 22 -8.97 -14.32 1.24
N SER A 23 -9.25 -14.56 2.52
CA SER A 23 -8.36 -15.35 3.39
C SER A 23 -8.31 -16.86 3.06
N GLN A 24 -9.26 -17.37 2.27
CA GLN A 24 -9.28 -18.78 1.86
C GLN A 24 -9.41 -18.92 0.35
N HIS A 25 -8.64 -19.85 -0.23
CA HIS A 25 -8.65 -20.11 -1.68
C HIS A 25 -10.07 -20.40 -2.21
N ARG A 26 -10.85 -21.21 -1.48
CA ARG A 26 -12.22 -21.61 -1.87
C ARG A 26 -13.20 -20.44 -1.92
N THR A 27 -13.06 -19.45 -1.04
CA THR A 27 -13.98 -18.31 -0.95
C THR A 27 -13.47 -17.05 -1.65
N SER A 28 -12.23 -17.06 -2.17
CA SER A 28 -11.56 -15.91 -2.78
C SER A 28 -12.41 -15.18 -3.83
N ARG A 29 -13.07 -15.93 -4.72
CA ARG A 29 -13.96 -15.36 -5.74
C ARG A 29 -15.18 -14.64 -5.16
N ALA A 30 -15.82 -15.24 -4.15
CA ALA A 30 -16.94 -14.61 -3.44
C ALA A 30 -16.48 -13.37 -2.67
N GLY A 31 -15.28 -13.42 -2.06
CA GLY A 31 -14.64 -12.28 -1.41
C GLY A 31 -14.51 -11.07 -2.33
N VAL A 32 -14.02 -11.26 -3.56
CA VAL A 32 -13.96 -10.19 -4.56
C VAL A 32 -15.36 -9.67 -4.89
N GLY A 33 -16.35 -10.56 -5.04
CA GLY A 33 -17.75 -10.19 -5.27
C GLY A 33 -18.33 -9.27 -4.19
N TYR A 34 -18.08 -9.56 -2.92
CA TYR A 34 -18.50 -8.70 -1.81
C TYR A 34 -17.86 -7.31 -1.88
N GLY A 35 -16.56 -7.24 -2.23
CA GLY A 35 -15.85 -5.96 -2.38
C GLY A 35 -16.43 -5.10 -3.51
N ILE A 36 -16.75 -5.71 -4.66
CA ILE A 36 -17.39 -5.01 -5.79
C ILE A 36 -18.76 -4.48 -5.37
N ALA A 37 -19.59 -5.31 -4.73
CA ALA A 37 -20.92 -4.91 -4.27
C ALA A 37 -20.86 -3.78 -3.23
N GLY A 38 -19.92 -3.86 -2.28
CA GLY A 38 -19.71 -2.84 -1.26
C GLY A 38 -19.31 -1.49 -1.87
N MET A 39 -18.35 -1.50 -2.80
CA MET A 39 -17.92 -0.27 -3.48
C MET A 39 -19.03 0.32 -4.36
N ALA A 40 -19.77 -0.50 -5.10
CA ALA A 40 -20.89 -0.04 -5.91
C ALA A 40 -21.99 0.61 -5.06
N LEU A 41 -22.35 -0.01 -3.93
CA LEU A 41 -23.33 0.53 -2.98
C LEU A 41 -22.88 1.87 -2.39
N ALA A 42 -21.62 1.96 -1.93
CA ALA A 42 -21.06 3.16 -1.33
C ALA A 42 -21.07 4.36 -2.30
N LEU A 43 -20.60 4.13 -3.54
CA LEU A 43 -20.57 5.16 -4.57
C LEU A 43 -21.99 5.59 -4.97
N ALA A 44 -22.90 4.64 -5.17
CA ALA A 44 -24.29 4.95 -5.51
C ALA A 44 -24.99 5.77 -4.41
N ALA A 45 -24.79 5.40 -3.14
CA ALA A 45 -25.34 6.13 -2.00
C ALA A 45 -24.78 7.56 -1.93
N THR A 46 -23.46 7.73 -2.09
CA THR A 46 -22.78 9.03 -2.04
C THR A 46 -23.24 9.96 -3.17
N VAL A 47 -23.34 9.46 -4.41
CA VAL A 47 -23.84 10.23 -5.55
C VAL A 47 -25.30 10.59 -5.38
N ALA A 48 -26.14 9.66 -4.90
CA ALA A 48 -27.56 9.92 -4.67
C ALA A 48 -27.81 10.99 -3.60
N VAL A 49 -27.00 11.01 -2.53
CA VAL A 49 -27.05 12.08 -1.52
C VAL A 49 -26.59 13.41 -2.13
N SER A 50 -25.47 13.40 -2.85
CA SER A 50 -24.90 14.60 -3.48
C SER A 50 -25.87 15.23 -4.49
N ALA A 51 -26.59 14.41 -5.27
CA ALA A 51 -27.57 14.87 -6.24
C ALA A 51 -28.80 15.56 -5.63
N ARG A 52 -29.05 15.36 -4.33
CA ARG A 52 -30.13 16.07 -3.61
C ARG A 52 -29.68 17.40 -3.03
N SER A 53 -28.39 17.55 -2.74
CA SER A 53 -27.82 18.71 -2.06
C SER A 53 -27.14 19.71 -2.99
N VAL A 54 -26.76 19.30 -4.19
CA VAL A 54 -25.99 20.14 -5.12
C VAL A 54 -26.66 20.18 -6.49
N SER A 55 -26.43 21.27 -7.25
CA SER A 55 -26.96 21.44 -8.60
C SER A 55 -26.40 20.39 -9.57
N ALA A 56 -27.05 20.24 -10.74
CA ALA A 56 -26.69 19.23 -11.74
C ALA A 56 -25.24 19.37 -12.26
N GLY A 57 -24.67 20.57 -12.27
CA GLY A 57 -23.32 20.84 -12.76
C GLY A 57 -22.22 20.10 -11.97
N PRO A 58 -22.07 20.34 -10.66
CA PRO A 58 -21.11 19.61 -9.81
C PRO A 58 -21.31 18.09 -9.82
N VAL A 59 -22.56 17.61 -9.86
CA VAL A 59 -22.85 16.17 -9.97
C VAL A 59 -22.32 15.61 -11.29
N ALA A 60 -22.49 16.33 -12.40
CA ALA A 60 -21.93 15.92 -13.69
C ALA A 60 -20.39 15.88 -13.67
N LEU A 61 -19.73 16.81 -12.96
CA LEU A 61 -18.28 16.79 -12.79
C LEU A 61 -17.81 15.56 -11.99
N ILE A 62 -18.52 15.20 -10.92
CA ILE A 62 -18.23 13.97 -10.14
C ILE A 62 -18.31 12.74 -11.04
N LEU A 63 -19.42 12.59 -11.78
CA LEU A 63 -19.63 11.46 -12.68
C LEU A 63 -18.57 11.41 -13.80
N LEU A 64 -18.22 12.56 -14.37
CA LEU A 64 -17.18 12.65 -15.40
C LEU A 64 -15.81 12.20 -14.85
N ALA A 65 -15.41 12.69 -13.68
CA ALA A 65 -14.15 12.31 -13.05
C ALA A 65 -14.11 10.80 -12.72
N MET A 66 -15.23 10.25 -12.23
CA MET A 66 -15.36 8.81 -11.97
C MET A 66 -15.22 7.98 -13.24
N VAL A 67 -15.88 8.37 -14.34
CA VAL A 67 -15.81 7.65 -15.63
C VAL A 67 -14.38 7.68 -16.18
N ILE A 68 -13.71 8.83 -16.13
CA ILE A 68 -12.31 8.96 -16.57
C ILE A 68 -11.40 8.06 -15.73
N GLY A 69 -11.51 8.14 -14.40
CA GLY A 69 -10.73 7.31 -13.48
C GLY A 69 -10.95 5.81 -13.70
N ALA A 70 -12.21 5.39 -13.83
CA ALA A 70 -12.59 4.01 -14.09
C ALA A 70 -12.07 3.51 -15.45
N ALA A 71 -12.15 4.33 -16.50
CA ALA A 71 -11.64 3.98 -17.82
C ALA A 71 -10.12 3.76 -17.82
N ILE A 72 -9.37 4.69 -17.21
CA ILE A 72 -7.91 4.59 -17.10
C ILE A 72 -7.53 3.38 -16.23
N GLY A 73 -8.20 3.20 -15.09
CA GLY A 73 -7.96 2.08 -14.18
C GLY A 73 -8.21 0.73 -14.85
N LEU A 74 -9.33 0.58 -15.55
CA LEU A 74 -9.68 -0.65 -16.25
C LEU A 74 -8.73 -0.94 -17.42
N TRP A 75 -8.31 0.10 -18.15
CA TRP A 75 -7.31 -0.04 -19.22
C TRP A 75 -5.97 -0.51 -18.67
N ARG A 76 -5.47 0.10 -17.59
CA ARG A 76 -4.22 -0.29 -16.95
C ARG A 76 -4.28 -1.70 -16.36
N ALA A 77 -5.34 -2.04 -15.64
CA ALA A 77 -5.51 -3.35 -15.02
C ALA A 77 -5.56 -4.50 -16.04
N ARG A 78 -6.05 -4.25 -17.26
CA ARG A 78 -6.08 -5.25 -18.35
C ARG A 78 -4.75 -5.44 -19.08
N ARG A 79 -3.83 -4.48 -18.96
CA ARG A 79 -2.58 -4.44 -19.73
C ARG A 79 -1.34 -4.77 -18.92
N VAL A 80 -1.41 -4.66 -17.58
CA VAL A 80 -0.28 -4.94 -16.70
C VAL A 80 0.06 -6.44 -16.70
N GLU A 81 1.35 -6.76 -16.69
CA GLU A 81 1.81 -8.14 -16.53
C GLU A 81 1.83 -8.54 -15.04
N MET A 82 1.67 -9.84 -14.75
CA MET A 82 1.66 -10.33 -13.36
C MET A 82 3.00 -10.07 -12.63
N THR A 83 4.10 -9.99 -13.37
CA THR A 83 5.43 -9.62 -12.87
C THR A 83 5.51 -8.16 -12.42
N GLN A 84 4.66 -7.29 -12.97
CA GLN A 84 4.61 -5.86 -12.70
C GLN A 84 3.57 -5.47 -11.64
N MET A 85 2.91 -6.46 -11.02
CA MET A 85 1.89 -6.23 -10.00
C MET A 85 2.40 -5.40 -8.82
N PRO A 86 3.64 -5.60 -8.29
CA PRO A 86 4.15 -4.76 -7.20
C PRO A 86 4.22 -3.28 -7.57
N GLU A 87 4.59 -2.95 -8.81
CA GLU A 87 4.67 -1.57 -9.30
C GLU A 87 3.29 -0.93 -9.44
N LEU A 88 2.33 -1.67 -9.99
CA LEU A 88 0.96 -1.20 -10.11
C LEU A 88 0.37 -0.91 -8.73
N ILE A 89 0.54 -1.84 -7.78
CA ILE A 89 0.07 -1.68 -6.41
C ILE A 89 0.68 -0.43 -5.76
N ALA A 90 2.00 -0.22 -5.91
CA ALA A 90 2.66 0.99 -5.43
C ALA A 90 2.01 2.26 -6.02
N VAL A 91 1.80 2.32 -7.34
CA VAL A 91 1.15 3.48 -7.97
C VAL A 91 -0.28 3.68 -7.45
N LEU A 92 -1.06 2.61 -7.24
CA LEU A 92 -2.42 2.74 -6.72
C LEU A 92 -2.46 3.37 -5.31
N HIS A 93 -1.54 3.00 -4.42
CA HIS A 93 -1.43 3.64 -3.10
C HIS A 93 -1.09 5.13 -3.20
N SER A 94 -0.33 5.52 -4.23
CA SER A 94 -0.02 6.94 -4.47
C SER A 94 -1.29 7.76 -4.71
N PHE A 95 -2.25 7.22 -5.48
CA PHE A 95 -3.52 7.90 -5.73
C PHE A 95 -4.38 8.01 -4.47
N VAL A 96 -4.37 7.00 -3.59
CA VAL A 96 -5.06 7.08 -2.29
C VAL A 96 -4.46 8.17 -1.41
N GLY A 97 -3.12 8.23 -1.33
CA GLY A 97 -2.42 9.29 -0.59
C GLY A 97 -2.72 10.68 -1.13
N LEU A 98 -2.68 10.85 -2.46
CA LEU A 98 -3.02 12.12 -3.11
C LEU A 98 -4.48 12.52 -2.87
N ALA A 99 -5.42 11.57 -2.94
CA ALA A 99 -6.82 11.83 -2.64
C ALA A 99 -7.01 12.32 -1.20
N ALA A 100 -6.34 11.71 -0.22
CA ALA A 100 -6.37 12.16 1.17
C ALA A 100 -5.81 13.58 1.35
N VAL A 101 -4.72 13.91 0.65
CA VAL A 101 -4.18 15.29 0.63
C VAL A 101 -5.20 16.27 0.06
N LEU A 102 -5.82 15.95 -1.08
CA LEU A 102 -6.82 16.81 -1.71
C LEU A 102 -8.06 16.99 -0.82
N VAL A 103 -8.53 15.93 -0.16
CA VAL A 103 -9.64 16.00 0.80
C VAL A 103 -9.28 16.89 2.00
N GLY A 104 -8.08 16.74 2.58
CA GLY A 104 -7.64 17.57 3.70
C GLY A 104 -7.49 19.05 3.31
N TRP A 105 -6.95 19.33 2.12
CA TRP A 105 -6.88 20.70 1.57
C TRP A 105 -8.26 21.29 1.31
N ASN A 106 -9.19 20.52 0.75
CA ASN A 106 -10.56 20.96 0.54
C ASN A 106 -11.23 21.29 1.89
N SER A 107 -11.08 20.42 2.88
CA SER A 107 -11.63 20.60 4.22
C SER A 107 -11.10 21.88 4.90
N TYR A 108 -9.79 22.11 4.82
CA TYR A 108 -9.16 23.34 5.30
C TYR A 108 -9.75 24.58 4.61
N LEU A 109 -9.79 24.60 3.28
CA LEU A 109 -10.28 25.75 2.53
C LEU A 109 -11.77 26.03 2.79
N GLU A 110 -12.58 24.99 2.95
CA GLU A 110 -14.01 25.14 3.26
C GLU A 110 -14.23 25.82 4.62
N VAL A 111 -13.51 25.37 5.65
CA VAL A 111 -13.63 25.88 7.02
C VAL A 111 -13.00 27.25 7.17
N GLU A 112 -11.77 27.43 6.68
CA GLU A 112 -10.92 28.58 6.98
C GLU A 112 -10.99 29.68 5.92
N ALA A 113 -11.04 29.33 4.63
CA ALA A 113 -11.04 30.32 3.54
C ALA A 113 -12.45 30.77 3.13
N HIS A 114 -13.45 29.88 3.24
CA HIS A 114 -14.84 30.17 2.86
C HIS A 114 -15.75 30.46 4.06
N GLY A 115 -15.19 30.57 5.27
CA GLY A 115 -15.91 31.01 6.46
C GLY A 115 -16.92 29.99 7.00
N SER A 116 -16.81 28.71 6.65
CA SER A 116 -17.74 27.67 7.10
C SER A 116 -17.44 27.14 8.52
N ARG A 117 -16.65 27.87 9.33
CA ARG A 117 -16.34 27.51 10.73
C ARG A 117 -17.59 27.16 11.55
N GLY A 118 -18.73 27.79 11.27
CA GLY A 118 -20.01 27.51 11.95
C GLY A 118 -20.64 26.14 11.66
N ARG A 119 -20.12 25.35 10.72
CA ARG A 119 -20.55 23.96 10.48
C ARG A 119 -19.95 22.98 11.47
N ILE A 120 -18.85 23.36 12.13
CA ILE A 120 -18.17 22.56 13.13
C ILE A 120 -18.44 23.21 14.49
N ALA A 121 -18.82 22.41 15.48
CA ALA A 121 -19.03 22.92 16.82
C ALA A 121 -17.73 23.58 17.34
N ALA A 122 -17.84 24.72 18.03
CA ALA A 122 -16.69 25.54 18.41
C ALA A 122 -15.68 24.78 19.29
N ASP A 123 -16.14 23.79 20.05
CA ASP A 123 -15.34 22.88 20.87
C ASP A 123 -14.63 21.78 20.06
N LEU A 124 -15.09 21.49 18.83
CA LEU A 124 -14.52 20.47 17.94
C LEU A 124 -13.55 21.05 16.90
N ILE A 125 -13.45 22.37 16.76
CA ILE A 125 -12.63 22.99 15.71
C ILE A 125 -11.14 22.63 15.81
N GLY A 126 -10.61 22.55 17.03
CA GLY A 126 -9.22 22.15 17.26
C GLY A 126 -8.97 20.69 16.88
N ILE A 127 -9.95 19.81 17.10
CA ILE A 127 -9.89 18.40 16.68
C ILE A 127 -9.90 18.32 15.15
N HIS A 128 -10.80 19.06 14.50
CA HIS A 128 -10.86 19.13 13.04
C HIS A 128 -9.52 19.58 12.43
N HIS A 129 -8.92 20.63 12.97
CA HIS A 129 -7.60 21.10 12.51
C HIS A 129 -6.52 20.03 12.65
N ALA A 130 -6.52 19.28 13.76
CA ALA A 130 -5.58 18.18 13.95
C ALA A 130 -5.82 17.05 12.93
N GLU A 131 -7.07 16.66 12.71
CA GLU A 131 -7.45 15.65 11.71
C GLU A 131 -7.00 16.05 10.30
N VAL A 132 -7.16 17.34 9.93
CA VAL A 132 -6.75 17.86 8.62
C VAL A 132 -5.25 17.71 8.46
N PHE A 133 -4.49 18.16 9.46
CA PHE A 133 -3.03 18.17 9.41
C PHE A 133 -2.45 16.75 9.39
N ILE A 134 -2.98 15.86 10.24
CA ILE A 134 -2.56 14.45 10.30
C ILE A 134 -2.92 13.74 8.99
N GLY A 135 -4.14 13.94 8.47
CA GLY A 135 -4.60 13.33 7.23
C GLY A 135 -3.75 13.74 6.03
N VAL A 136 -3.45 15.04 5.89
CA VAL A 136 -2.56 15.55 4.83
C VAL A 136 -1.15 15.00 4.97
N PHE A 137 -0.61 14.94 6.19
CA PHE A 137 0.73 14.41 6.43
C PHE A 137 0.85 12.94 6.02
N ILE A 138 -0.06 12.07 6.50
CA ILE A 138 -0.05 10.64 6.16
C ILE A 138 -0.27 10.46 4.65
N GLY A 139 -1.21 11.21 4.05
CA GLY A 139 -1.50 11.15 2.62
C GLY A 139 -0.30 11.54 1.75
N ALA A 140 0.39 12.64 2.08
CA ALA A 140 1.54 13.13 1.33
C ALA A 140 2.79 12.24 1.47
N VAL A 141 3.03 11.69 2.67
CA VAL A 141 4.08 10.67 2.89
C VAL A 141 3.78 9.43 2.04
N THR A 142 2.52 8.98 2.03
CA THR A 142 2.08 7.82 1.24
C THR A 142 2.25 8.07 -0.25
N PHE A 143 1.85 9.25 -0.74
CA PHE A 143 1.92 9.62 -2.15
C PHE A 143 3.36 9.55 -2.67
N THR A 144 4.26 10.32 -2.07
CA THR A 144 5.66 10.39 -2.52
C THR A 144 6.42 9.11 -2.26
N GLY A 145 6.21 8.46 -1.12
CA GLY A 145 6.81 7.16 -0.83
C GLY A 145 6.42 6.11 -1.87
N SER A 146 5.14 6.07 -2.25
CA SER A 146 4.62 5.17 -3.27
C SER A 146 5.17 5.44 -4.68
N VAL A 147 5.32 6.72 -5.04
CA VAL A 147 5.97 7.10 -6.30
C VAL A 147 7.43 6.63 -6.34
N VAL A 148 8.19 6.80 -5.25
CA VAL A 148 9.57 6.32 -5.19
C VAL A 148 9.65 4.79 -5.24
N ALA A 149 8.75 4.09 -4.53
CA ALA A 149 8.67 2.63 -4.58
C ALA A 149 8.40 2.14 -6.02
N TYR A 150 7.44 2.75 -6.71
CA TYR A 150 7.17 2.47 -8.13
C TYR A 150 8.41 2.67 -9.00
N LEU A 151 9.09 3.81 -8.86
CA LEU A 151 10.27 4.12 -9.67
C LEU A 151 11.42 3.13 -9.43
N LYS A 152 11.59 2.63 -8.19
CA LYS A 152 12.61 1.62 -7.87
C LYS A 152 12.27 0.25 -8.44
N LEU A 153 11.02 -0.20 -8.25
CA LEU A 153 10.58 -1.51 -8.72
C LEU A 153 10.56 -1.59 -10.26
N SER A 154 10.13 -0.51 -10.92
CA SER A 154 10.16 -0.39 -12.39
C SER A 154 11.56 -0.11 -12.97
N ALA A 155 12.62 -0.18 -12.15
CA ALA A 155 14.01 0.08 -12.51
C ALA A 155 14.26 1.45 -13.19
N ARG A 156 13.37 2.43 -12.99
CA ARG A 156 13.52 3.80 -13.50
C ARG A 156 14.54 4.62 -12.70
N ILE A 157 14.75 4.25 -11.44
CA ILE A 157 15.82 4.79 -10.57
C ILE A 157 16.61 3.65 -9.94
N LYS A 158 17.82 3.95 -9.45
CA LYS A 158 18.70 2.95 -8.83
C LYS A 158 18.04 2.34 -7.58
N SER A 159 18.08 1.02 -7.48
CA SER A 159 17.54 0.26 -6.34
C SER A 159 18.42 0.30 -5.08
N ARG A 160 19.63 0.88 -5.16
CA ARG A 160 20.52 1.05 -4.01
C ARG A 160 19.92 2.07 -3.02
N PRO A 161 20.00 1.84 -1.70
CA PRO A 161 19.60 2.82 -0.70
C PRO A 161 20.30 4.18 -0.91
N LEU A 162 19.54 5.27 -0.84
CA LEU A 162 20.10 6.62 -0.71
C LEU A 162 20.68 6.77 0.71
N ALA A 163 21.94 7.14 0.81
CA ALA A 163 22.63 7.35 2.09
C ALA A 163 22.98 8.84 2.25
N LEU A 164 22.07 9.61 2.84
CA LEU A 164 22.37 10.98 3.27
C LEU A 164 23.09 10.97 4.64
N PRO A 165 24.05 11.88 4.87
CA PRO A 165 24.66 12.04 6.18
C PRO A 165 23.58 12.41 7.21
N GLY A 166 23.50 11.68 8.32
CA GLY A 166 22.50 11.94 9.36
C GLY A 166 21.05 11.63 8.97
N LYS A 167 20.80 10.77 7.97
CA LYS A 167 19.44 10.46 7.46
C LYS A 167 18.39 10.19 8.56
N ASN A 168 18.78 9.53 9.64
CA ASN A 168 17.87 9.21 10.75
C ASN A 168 17.49 10.47 11.55
N ALA A 169 18.46 11.36 11.79
CA ALA A 169 18.20 12.63 12.44
C ALA A 169 17.32 13.53 11.56
N LEU A 170 17.48 13.50 10.23
CA LEU A 170 16.60 14.21 9.30
C LEU A 170 15.16 13.68 9.38
N ASN A 171 14.97 12.37 9.38
CA ASN A 171 13.64 11.75 9.47
C ASN A 171 12.96 12.03 10.83
N LEU A 172 13.70 11.87 11.93
CA LEU A 172 13.19 12.17 13.27
C LEU A 172 12.90 13.66 13.44
N GLY A 173 13.77 14.53 12.92
CA GLY A 173 13.57 15.98 12.91
C GLY A 173 12.34 16.39 12.13
N ALA A 174 12.09 15.77 10.96
CA ALA A 174 10.87 16.01 10.19
C ALA A 174 9.61 15.56 10.94
N LEU A 175 9.65 14.42 11.64
CA LEU A 175 8.53 13.95 12.46
C LEU A 175 8.27 14.86 13.67
N ALA A 176 9.33 15.31 14.35
CA ALA A 176 9.23 16.25 15.45
C ALA A 176 8.69 17.61 14.98
N LEU A 177 9.16 18.11 13.83
CA LEU A 177 8.66 19.33 13.22
C LEU A 177 7.19 19.19 12.84
N PHE A 178 6.77 18.05 12.29
CA PHE A 178 5.36 17.76 12.04
C PHE A 178 4.51 17.86 13.31
N ALA A 179 4.95 17.28 14.42
CA ALA A 179 4.23 17.36 15.69
C ALA A 179 4.08 18.81 16.19
N VAL A 180 5.16 19.60 16.12
CA VAL A 180 5.15 21.03 16.48
C VAL A 180 4.21 21.82 15.57
N LEU A 181 4.30 21.63 14.25
CA LEU A 181 3.44 22.32 13.28
C LEU A 181 1.96 21.95 13.48
N THR A 182 1.67 20.71 13.88
CA THR A 182 0.29 20.27 14.18
C THR A 182 -0.26 21.03 15.38
N VAL A 183 0.48 21.10 16.49
CA VAL A 183 0.06 21.86 17.68
C VAL A 183 -0.08 23.36 17.36
N TRP A 184 0.80 23.92 16.54
CA TRP A 184 0.67 25.31 16.12
C TRP A 184 -0.59 25.52 15.27
N PHE A 185 -0.84 24.65 14.29
CA PHE A 185 -1.98 24.77 13.40
C PHE A 185 -3.33 24.62 14.10
N THR A 186 -3.42 23.79 15.15
CA THR A 186 -4.68 23.65 15.91
C THR A 186 -5.04 24.93 16.67
N VAL A 187 -4.05 25.71 17.11
CA VAL A 187 -4.25 26.99 17.82
C VAL A 187 -4.43 28.16 16.84
N SER A 188 -3.63 28.20 15.78
CA SER A 188 -3.58 29.30 14.82
C SER A 188 -3.49 28.74 13.39
N PRO A 189 -4.61 28.26 12.81
CA PRO A 189 -4.62 27.70 11.47
C PRO A 189 -4.22 28.77 10.44
N GLY A 190 -3.47 28.38 9.43
CA GLY A 190 -3.02 29.30 8.39
C GLY A 190 -2.46 28.60 7.16
N LEU A 191 -2.64 29.24 6.01
CA LEU A 191 -2.19 28.71 4.72
C LEU A 191 -0.68 28.40 4.70
N PRO A 192 0.21 29.24 5.30
CA PRO A 192 1.64 28.91 5.34
C PRO A 192 1.95 27.61 6.09
N LEU A 193 1.25 27.33 7.19
CA LEU A 193 1.42 26.09 7.95
C LEU A 193 0.93 24.89 7.14
N MET A 194 -0.20 25.03 6.44
CA MET A 194 -0.75 23.99 5.56
C MET A 194 0.19 23.64 4.40
N VAL A 195 0.80 24.65 3.77
CA VAL A 195 1.85 24.45 2.75
C VAL A 195 3.07 23.79 3.38
N ALA A 196 3.53 24.29 4.54
CA ALA A 196 4.72 23.77 5.20
C ALA A 196 4.60 22.29 5.55
N VAL A 197 3.48 21.84 6.13
CA VAL A 197 3.28 20.41 6.46
C VAL A 197 3.19 19.56 5.20
N THR A 198 2.55 20.07 4.15
CA THR A 198 2.42 19.33 2.88
C THR A 198 3.81 19.13 2.26
N VAL A 199 4.62 20.18 2.15
CA VAL A 199 5.99 20.09 1.61
C VAL A 199 6.87 19.20 2.48
N LEU A 200 6.79 19.34 3.80
CA LEU A 200 7.52 18.50 4.76
C LEU A 200 7.18 17.01 4.58
N ALA A 201 5.89 16.69 4.48
CA ALA A 201 5.40 15.33 4.31
C ALA A 201 5.80 14.72 2.96
N LEU A 202 5.73 15.50 1.87
CA LEU A 202 6.19 15.09 0.55
C LEU A 202 7.71 14.81 0.55
N ALA A 203 8.50 15.68 1.19
CA ALA A 203 9.94 15.48 1.32
C ALA A 203 10.29 14.26 2.18
N LEU A 204 9.57 14.07 3.30
CA LEU A 204 9.75 12.94 4.19
C LEU A 204 9.39 11.62 3.51
N GLY A 205 8.25 11.53 2.82
CA GLY A 205 7.85 10.31 2.12
C GLY A 205 8.84 9.93 1.01
N TRP A 206 9.32 10.91 0.25
CA TRP A 206 10.41 10.70 -0.71
C TRP A 206 11.67 10.17 -0.01
N HIS A 207 12.15 10.84 1.04
CA HIS A 207 13.42 10.51 1.68
C HIS A 207 13.38 9.15 2.39
N LEU A 208 12.28 8.82 3.08
CA LEU A 208 12.09 7.54 3.77
C LEU A 208 12.23 6.37 2.78
N VAL A 209 11.47 6.38 1.68
CA VAL A 209 11.49 5.28 0.71
C VAL A 209 12.75 5.29 -0.16
N ALA A 210 13.29 6.47 -0.47
CA ALA A 210 14.58 6.59 -1.17
C ALA A 210 15.72 5.94 -0.37
N SER A 211 15.65 5.98 0.96
CA SER A 211 16.66 5.42 1.87
C SER A 211 16.57 3.90 2.08
N ILE A 212 15.58 3.21 1.48
CA ILE A 212 15.39 1.77 1.61
C ILE A 212 15.89 1.03 0.37
N GLY A 213 16.46 -0.16 0.51
CA GLY A 213 17.00 -0.95 -0.60
C GLY A 213 15.94 -1.67 -1.42
N GLY A 214 16.27 -1.98 -2.69
CA GLY A 214 15.40 -2.70 -3.62
C GLY A 214 14.87 -4.03 -3.08
N GLY A 215 15.71 -4.81 -2.39
CA GLY A 215 15.33 -6.09 -1.82
C GLY A 215 14.27 -6.00 -0.71
N ASP A 216 14.10 -4.83 -0.09
CA ASP A 216 13.10 -4.59 0.94
C ASP A 216 11.83 -3.92 0.40
N MET A 217 11.77 -3.62 -0.90
CA MET A 217 10.64 -2.90 -1.51
C MET A 217 9.30 -3.62 -1.33
N PRO A 218 9.18 -4.97 -1.35
CA PRO A 218 7.91 -5.62 -1.06
C PRO A 218 7.35 -5.24 0.32
N VAL A 219 8.20 -5.16 1.35
CA VAL A 219 7.79 -4.70 2.69
C VAL A 219 7.35 -3.24 2.63
N VAL A 220 8.10 -2.39 1.93
CA VAL A 220 7.75 -0.96 1.79
C VAL A 220 6.39 -0.77 1.12
N VAL A 221 6.08 -1.53 0.06
CA VAL A 221 4.78 -1.48 -0.61
C VAL A 221 3.65 -1.87 0.35
N SER A 222 3.87 -2.88 1.18
CA SER A 222 2.91 -3.31 2.21
C SER A 222 2.73 -2.27 3.32
N MET A 223 3.81 -1.60 3.74
CA MET A 223 3.71 -0.50 4.72
C MET A 223 2.98 0.71 4.15
N LEU A 224 3.23 1.06 2.89
CA LEU A 224 2.52 2.12 2.20
C LEU A 224 1.03 1.79 1.99
N ASN A 225 0.69 0.51 1.81
CA ASN A 225 -0.71 0.05 1.87
C ASN A 225 -1.32 0.37 3.24
N SER A 226 -0.61 0.08 4.34
CA SER A 226 -1.05 0.43 5.69
C SER A 226 -1.31 1.93 5.82
N TYR A 227 -0.35 2.77 5.40
CA TYR A 227 -0.50 4.23 5.47
C TYR A 227 -1.66 4.74 4.63
N SER A 228 -1.91 4.15 3.45
CA SER A 228 -3.07 4.48 2.63
C SER A 228 -4.40 4.18 3.34
N GLY A 229 -4.47 3.09 4.12
CA GLY A 229 -5.61 2.77 4.96
C GLY A 229 -5.81 3.78 6.10
N TRP A 230 -4.74 4.15 6.81
CA TRP A 230 -4.80 5.18 7.86
C TRP A 230 -5.15 6.57 7.31
N ALA A 231 -4.67 6.91 6.11
CA ALA A 231 -5.06 8.14 5.41
C ALA A 231 -6.55 8.15 5.06
N ALA A 232 -7.09 7.02 4.59
CA ALA A 232 -8.52 6.86 4.33
C ALA A 232 -9.35 6.95 5.63
N ALA A 233 -8.87 6.38 6.73
CA ALA A 233 -9.53 6.50 8.03
C ALA A 233 -9.53 7.95 8.55
N ALA A 234 -8.41 8.67 8.39
CA ALA A 234 -8.32 10.09 8.73
C ALA A 234 -9.27 10.93 7.88
N ALA A 235 -9.36 10.66 6.56
CA ALA A 235 -10.37 11.28 5.69
C ALA A 235 -11.80 10.92 6.13
N GLY A 236 -12.01 9.72 6.67
CA GLY A 236 -13.29 9.32 7.26
C GLY A 236 -13.68 10.14 8.47
N PHE A 237 -12.76 10.39 9.40
CA PHE A 237 -13.01 11.28 10.54
C PHE A 237 -13.31 12.71 10.08
N LEU A 238 -12.51 13.23 9.16
CA LEU A 238 -12.69 14.57 8.57
C LEU A 238 -14.07 14.79 7.95
N LEU A 239 -14.64 13.74 7.37
CA LEU A 239 -15.90 13.79 6.63
C LEU A 239 -17.10 13.23 7.44
N ASP A 240 -16.91 12.89 8.71
CA ASP A 240 -17.91 12.16 9.54
C ASP A 240 -18.47 10.91 8.80
N ASN A 241 -17.58 10.15 8.15
CA ASN A 241 -17.92 9.02 7.30
C ASN A 241 -17.46 7.69 7.90
N ASN A 242 -18.39 6.98 8.53
CA ASN A 242 -18.17 5.67 9.15
C ASN A 242 -17.63 4.62 8.19
N LEU A 243 -18.04 4.62 6.92
CA LEU A 243 -17.55 3.67 5.94
C LEU A 243 -16.05 3.84 5.71
N LEU A 244 -15.59 5.08 5.52
CA LEU A 244 -14.17 5.38 5.33
C LEU A 244 -13.34 5.07 6.58
N ILE A 245 -13.87 5.35 7.77
CA ILE A 245 -13.22 4.99 9.05
C ILE A 245 -13.04 3.47 9.13
N VAL A 246 -14.10 2.69 8.94
CA VAL A 246 -14.05 1.23 9.05
C VAL A 246 -13.16 0.62 7.99
N THR A 247 -13.34 0.98 6.73
CA THR A 247 -12.54 0.43 5.61
C THR A 247 -11.08 0.84 5.71
N GLY A 248 -10.80 2.09 6.05
CA GLY A 248 -9.45 2.59 6.27
C GLY A 248 -8.73 1.85 7.40
N ALA A 249 -9.39 1.65 8.54
CA ALA A 249 -8.81 0.91 9.66
C ALA A 249 -8.54 -0.57 9.33
N LEU A 250 -9.43 -1.21 8.57
CA LEU A 250 -9.24 -2.60 8.11
C LEU A 250 -8.05 -2.73 7.17
N VAL A 251 -7.92 -1.84 6.18
CA VAL A 251 -6.78 -1.83 5.25
C VAL A 251 -5.49 -1.47 5.98
N GLY A 252 -5.54 -0.46 6.86
CA GLY A 252 -4.42 0.01 7.67
C GLY A 252 -3.83 -1.07 8.56
N SER A 253 -4.68 -1.75 9.34
CA SER A 253 -4.25 -2.86 10.21
C SER A 253 -3.76 -4.06 9.42
N SER A 254 -4.43 -4.44 8.32
CA SER A 254 -4.02 -5.54 7.44
C SER A 254 -2.64 -5.30 6.83
N GLY A 255 -2.38 -4.09 6.29
CA GLY A 255 -1.07 -3.74 5.74
C GLY A 255 0.04 -3.75 6.80
N ALA A 256 -0.24 -3.27 8.01
CA ALA A 256 0.73 -3.28 9.10
C ALA A 256 1.09 -4.71 9.52
N TYR A 257 0.08 -5.58 9.66
CA TYR A 257 0.28 -6.97 10.01
C TYR A 257 1.03 -7.73 8.91
N LEU A 258 0.66 -7.53 7.63
CA LEU A 258 1.36 -8.11 6.49
C LEU A 258 2.84 -7.68 6.46
N SER A 259 3.12 -6.39 6.70
CA SER A 259 4.49 -5.89 6.75
C SER A 259 5.31 -6.55 7.86
N TYR A 260 4.69 -6.77 9.04
CA TYR A 260 5.32 -7.45 10.16
C TYR A 260 5.70 -8.90 9.83
N ILE A 261 4.76 -9.70 9.30
CA ILE A 261 5.03 -11.11 8.96
C ILE A 261 6.05 -11.24 7.82
N MET A 262 6.06 -10.30 6.87
CA MET A 262 7.08 -10.25 5.82
C MET A 262 8.47 -9.99 6.42
N CYS A 263 8.60 -9.03 7.34
CA CYS A 263 9.86 -8.78 8.06
C CYS A 263 10.34 -10.02 8.82
N GLN A 264 9.43 -10.68 9.54
CA GLN A 264 9.72 -11.91 10.28
C GLN A 264 10.22 -13.02 9.34
N ALA A 265 9.56 -13.20 8.18
CA ALA A 265 9.97 -14.18 7.18
C ALA A 265 11.31 -13.84 6.50
N MET A 266 11.71 -12.57 6.47
CA MET A 266 13.03 -12.13 6.00
C MET A 266 14.11 -12.21 7.09
N ASN A 267 13.76 -12.63 8.32
CA ASN A 267 14.62 -12.56 9.50
C ASN A 267 15.22 -11.15 9.74
N ARG A 268 14.42 -10.11 9.50
CA ARG A 268 14.81 -8.71 9.70
C ARG A 268 13.83 -8.02 10.64
N SER A 269 14.32 -7.10 11.47
CA SER A 269 13.45 -6.34 12.36
C SER A 269 12.68 -5.28 11.56
N PHE A 270 11.38 -5.11 11.86
CA PHE A 270 10.52 -4.11 11.22
C PHE A 270 11.11 -2.69 11.30
N LEU A 271 11.66 -2.32 12.45
CA LEU A 271 12.33 -1.03 12.66
C LEU A 271 13.58 -0.88 11.79
N SER A 272 14.38 -1.94 11.60
CA SER A 272 15.56 -1.87 10.73
C SER A 272 15.19 -1.63 9.26
N VAL A 273 14.07 -2.18 8.80
CA VAL A 273 13.59 -1.98 7.42
C VAL A 273 13.12 -0.55 7.22
N ILE A 274 12.31 0.00 8.13
CA ILE A 274 11.83 1.39 8.06
C ILE A 274 12.98 2.40 8.16
N ALA A 275 13.94 2.15 9.04
CA ALA A 275 15.10 3.03 9.20
C ALA A 275 16.14 2.87 8.07
N GLY A 276 15.88 2.00 7.08
CA GLY A 276 16.76 1.77 5.94
C GLY A 276 18.11 1.16 6.34
N GLY A 277 18.11 0.13 7.18
CA GLY A 277 19.30 -0.61 7.59
C GLY A 277 19.94 -0.15 8.91
N PHE A 278 19.21 0.55 9.78
CA PHE A 278 19.70 0.85 11.13
C PHE A 278 19.89 -0.45 11.92
N GLY A 279 21.10 -0.65 12.46
CA GLY A 279 21.42 -1.77 13.36
C GLY A 279 21.77 -3.09 12.67
N ILE A 280 21.96 -3.12 11.34
CA ILE A 280 22.58 -4.29 10.69
C ILE A 280 24.09 -4.08 10.72
N GLU A 281 24.72 -4.38 11.86
CA GLU A 281 26.11 -4.78 11.82
C GLU A 281 26.16 -6.05 10.96
N ALA A 282 26.95 -6.02 9.88
CA ALA A 282 27.28 -7.24 9.18
C ALA A 282 27.82 -8.22 10.25
N PRO A 283 27.37 -9.49 10.28
CA PRO A 283 27.90 -10.43 11.24
C PRO A 283 29.42 -10.43 11.13
N ALA A 284 30.10 -9.94 12.17
CA ALA A 284 31.54 -9.95 12.28
C ALA A 284 31.95 -11.40 12.50
N GLY A 285 32.12 -12.14 11.41
CA GLY A 285 32.46 -13.57 11.45
C GLY A 285 31.63 -14.38 10.47
N GLY A 286 31.90 -14.21 9.17
CA GLY A 286 31.55 -15.27 8.23
C GLY A 286 32.47 -16.46 8.51
N ALA A 287 31.90 -17.59 8.93
CA ALA A 287 32.60 -18.86 8.77
C ALA A 287 33.06 -18.92 7.31
N GLN A 288 34.37 -19.15 7.07
CA GLN A 288 34.85 -19.36 5.71
C GLN A 288 33.99 -20.45 5.07
N GLU A 289 33.50 -20.21 3.86
CA GLU A 289 32.83 -21.26 3.09
C GLU A 289 33.77 -22.47 3.00
N GLN A 290 33.31 -23.61 3.52
CA GLN A 290 34.06 -24.86 3.48
C GLN A 290 33.49 -25.75 2.38
N GLY A 291 34.34 -26.20 1.47
CA GLY A 291 34.01 -27.13 0.39
C GLY A 291 34.22 -26.56 -1.01
N GLU A 292 34.10 -27.42 -2.02
CA GLU A 292 34.12 -27.06 -3.43
C GLU A 292 32.70 -27.13 -4.01
N HIS A 293 32.36 -26.22 -4.93
CA HIS A 293 31.09 -26.30 -5.66
C HIS A 293 31.15 -27.42 -6.70
N ARG A 294 30.05 -28.15 -6.88
CA ARG A 294 29.94 -29.19 -7.91
C ARG A 294 29.00 -28.74 -9.00
N GLU A 295 29.52 -28.67 -10.22
CA GLU A 295 28.74 -28.35 -11.41
C GLU A 295 28.13 -29.62 -12.03
N VAL A 296 26.93 -29.50 -12.59
CA VAL A 296 26.21 -30.59 -13.27
C VAL A 296 25.55 -30.01 -14.52
N ARG A 297 25.59 -30.75 -15.63
CA ARG A 297 24.95 -30.31 -16.88
C ARG A 297 23.48 -30.72 -16.92
N ALA A 298 22.69 -30.05 -17.76
CA ALA A 298 21.25 -30.32 -17.88
C ALA A 298 20.88 -31.79 -18.17
N PRO A 299 21.59 -32.55 -19.03
CA PRO A 299 21.31 -33.97 -19.25
C PRO A 299 21.51 -34.82 -17.98
N GLU A 300 22.56 -34.56 -17.22
CA GLU A 300 22.86 -35.26 -15.97
C GLU A 300 21.79 -34.98 -14.91
N ALA A 301 21.34 -33.72 -14.80
CA ALA A 301 20.21 -33.37 -13.94
C ALA A 301 18.90 -34.08 -14.36
N ALA A 302 18.66 -34.23 -15.66
CA ALA A 302 17.50 -34.97 -16.16
C ALA A 302 17.56 -36.47 -15.80
N GLU A 303 18.74 -37.08 -15.86
CA GLU A 303 18.93 -38.48 -15.41
C GLU A 303 18.68 -38.65 -13.91
N LEU A 304 19.15 -37.71 -13.09
CA LEU A 304 18.88 -37.71 -11.65
C LEU A 304 17.38 -37.61 -11.37
N LEU A 305 16.69 -36.69 -12.04
CA LEU A 305 15.23 -36.51 -11.91
C LEU A 305 14.45 -37.74 -12.39
N ALA A 306 14.91 -38.42 -13.44
CA ALA A 306 14.26 -39.62 -13.97
C ALA A 306 14.28 -40.82 -13.01
N ARG A 307 15.27 -40.87 -12.09
CA ARG A 307 15.40 -41.92 -11.08
C ARG A 307 14.80 -41.54 -9.72
N ALA A 308 14.37 -40.28 -9.57
CA ALA A 308 13.81 -39.79 -8.32
C ALA A 308 12.40 -40.36 -8.06
N ARG A 309 12.07 -40.58 -6.78
CA ARG A 309 10.72 -40.97 -6.34
C ARG A 309 9.90 -39.78 -5.83
N SER A 310 10.57 -38.79 -5.24
CA SER A 310 9.98 -37.56 -4.72
C SER A 310 10.91 -36.39 -5.06
N VAL A 311 10.33 -35.28 -5.52
CA VAL A 311 11.04 -34.07 -5.94
C VAL A 311 10.36 -32.86 -5.30
N VAL A 312 11.15 -32.00 -4.68
CA VAL A 312 10.69 -30.70 -4.16
C VAL A 312 11.34 -29.60 -4.99
N ILE A 313 10.53 -28.79 -5.64
CA ILE A 313 10.99 -27.63 -6.42
C ILE A 313 10.82 -26.37 -5.55
N THR A 314 11.91 -25.64 -5.32
CA THR A 314 11.93 -24.40 -4.54
C THR A 314 12.07 -23.19 -5.46
N PRO A 315 10.96 -22.63 -5.99
CA PRO A 315 11.03 -21.49 -6.89
C PRO A 315 11.50 -20.22 -6.16
N GLY A 316 12.21 -19.36 -6.89
CA GLY A 316 12.61 -18.03 -6.42
C GLY A 316 12.42 -16.97 -7.50
N TYR A 317 12.78 -15.73 -7.18
CA TYR A 317 12.62 -14.57 -8.07
C TYR A 317 13.22 -14.79 -9.46
N GLY A 318 14.37 -15.47 -9.56
CA GLY A 318 15.02 -15.77 -10.83
C GLY A 318 14.15 -16.59 -11.81
N MET A 319 13.27 -17.46 -11.31
CA MET A 319 12.34 -18.21 -12.15
C MET A 319 11.32 -17.29 -12.84
N ALA A 320 10.82 -16.27 -12.12
CA ALA A 320 9.87 -15.30 -12.64
C ALA A 320 10.54 -14.35 -13.64
N VAL A 321 11.75 -13.86 -13.33
CA VAL A 321 12.52 -12.99 -14.25
C VAL A 321 12.84 -13.70 -15.56
N ALA A 322 13.22 -14.98 -15.49
CA ALA A 322 13.50 -15.79 -16.68
C ALA A 322 12.25 -16.32 -17.39
N GLN A 323 11.03 -16.02 -16.89
CA GLN A 323 9.77 -16.58 -17.40
C GLN A 323 9.75 -18.13 -17.47
N ALA A 324 10.46 -18.77 -16.53
CA ALA A 324 10.70 -20.20 -16.54
C ALA A 324 9.55 -21.03 -15.92
N GLN A 325 8.48 -20.38 -15.41
CA GLN A 325 7.34 -21.07 -14.81
C GLN A 325 6.63 -22.04 -15.77
N HIS A 326 6.58 -21.73 -17.07
CA HIS A 326 5.92 -22.61 -18.06
C HIS A 326 6.74 -23.89 -18.33
N PRO A 327 8.06 -23.81 -18.62
CA PRO A 327 8.91 -25.00 -18.68
C PRO A 327 8.90 -25.84 -17.40
N VAL A 328 8.93 -25.22 -16.22
CA VAL A 328 8.91 -25.93 -14.93
C VAL A 328 7.57 -26.64 -14.70
N ALA A 329 6.45 -26.05 -15.12
CA ALA A 329 5.14 -26.70 -15.09
C ALA A 329 5.10 -27.93 -16.01
N GLU A 330 5.67 -27.84 -17.21
CA GLU A 330 5.77 -28.97 -18.14
C GLU A 330 6.69 -30.08 -17.60
N LEU A 331 7.83 -29.73 -17.02
CA LEU A 331 8.72 -30.68 -16.34
C LEU A 331 7.99 -31.40 -15.20
N THR A 332 7.25 -30.64 -14.38
CA THR A 332 6.44 -31.18 -13.28
C THR A 332 5.40 -32.16 -13.78
N ARG A 333 4.70 -31.83 -14.88
CA ARG A 333 3.71 -32.72 -15.51
C ARG A 333 4.35 -34.04 -15.93
N ARG A 334 5.48 -33.99 -16.65
CA ARG A 334 6.19 -35.19 -17.13
C ARG A 334 6.70 -36.07 -15.99
N LEU A 335 7.16 -35.48 -14.89
CA LEU A 335 7.59 -36.23 -13.71
C LEU A 335 6.40 -36.91 -13.02
N ARG A 336 5.27 -36.21 -12.87
CA ARG A 336 4.04 -36.78 -12.28
C ARG A 336 3.47 -37.91 -13.13
N GLU A 337 3.51 -37.80 -14.46
CA GLU A 337 3.12 -38.88 -15.38
C GLU A 337 3.95 -40.16 -15.22
N ARG A 338 5.20 -40.02 -14.75
CA ARG A 338 6.08 -41.14 -14.42
C ARG A 338 5.90 -41.67 -12.98
N GLY A 339 4.92 -41.16 -12.25
CA GLY A 339 4.65 -41.55 -10.86
C GLY A 339 5.55 -40.90 -9.82
N VAL A 340 6.32 -39.86 -10.18
CA VAL A 340 7.14 -39.11 -9.23
C VAL A 340 6.27 -38.15 -8.42
N GLU A 341 6.43 -38.16 -7.10
CA GLU A 341 5.76 -37.20 -6.23
C GLU A 341 6.44 -35.83 -6.34
N VAL A 342 5.79 -34.86 -6.99
CA VAL A 342 6.36 -33.50 -7.15
C VAL A 342 5.61 -32.47 -6.30
N ARG A 343 6.35 -31.81 -5.41
CA ARG A 343 5.86 -30.75 -4.50
C ARG A 343 6.62 -29.44 -4.75
N PHE A 344 6.00 -28.33 -4.36
CA PHE A 344 6.64 -27.01 -4.39
C PHE A 344 6.87 -26.49 -2.98
N GLY A 345 8.11 -26.08 -2.70
CA GLY A 345 8.48 -25.40 -1.45
C GLY A 345 8.62 -23.91 -1.71
N VAL A 346 7.60 -23.13 -1.36
CA VAL A 346 7.61 -21.68 -1.57
C VAL A 346 8.02 -21.00 -0.26
N HIS A 347 9.18 -20.33 -0.26
CA HIS A 347 9.58 -19.52 0.88
C HIS A 347 8.63 -18.31 1.01
N PRO A 348 8.23 -17.87 2.22
CA PRO A 348 7.22 -16.81 2.37
C PRO A 348 7.60 -15.45 1.77
N VAL A 349 8.89 -15.23 1.48
CA VAL A 349 9.43 -14.01 0.85
C VAL A 349 10.10 -14.30 -0.50
N ALA A 350 9.74 -15.41 -1.15
CA ALA A 350 10.23 -15.73 -2.49
C ALA A 350 9.51 -14.87 -3.55
N GLY A 351 10.18 -13.79 -3.96
CA GLY A 351 9.65 -12.84 -4.95
C GLY A 351 9.05 -11.61 -4.30
#